data_AF-A0A1M5Y056-F1
#
_entry.id   AF-A0A1M5Y056-F1
#
_cell.length_a   1.000
_cell.length_b   1.000
_cell.length_c   1.000
_cell.angle_alpha   90.00
_cell.angle_beta   90.00
_cell.angle_gamma   90.00
#
_symmetry.space_group_name_H-M   'P 1'
#
loop_
_entity.id
_entity.type
_entity.pdbx_description
1 polymer ?
#
loop_
_entity_poly.entity_id
_entity_poly.type
_entity_poly.pdbx_seq_one_letter_code
_entity_poly.pdbx_strand_id
1 'polypeptide(L)'
;MDSAKGSGLGLAIVHSIIRKHSGAIDVESSPGGGTTFTLYIPARSGETAAVSPSSPALTVPQDDTVSSGLVLVMDDEAMVCDVAGSMLEHLGYEVLMVGDGGQAIDIYRRRLSGAPHLDQRQDRF
;
A
#
# COMPACT_ATOMS: atom_id res chain seq x y z
N MET A 1 -19.78 -25.17 -19.17
CA MET A 1 -19.87 -24.05 -20.15
C MET A 1 -19.58 -22.82 -19.35
N ASP A 2 -18.29 -22.49 -19.31
CA ASP A 2 -17.72 -21.71 -18.23
C ASP A 2 -17.76 -20.24 -18.64
N SER A 3 -18.73 -19.52 -18.10
CA SER A 3 -18.72 -18.06 -18.18
C SER A 3 -17.62 -17.58 -17.24
N ALA A 4 -16.42 -17.34 -17.77
CA ALA A 4 -15.48 -16.39 -17.18
C ALA A 4 -16.11 -14.99 -17.22
N LYS A 5 -17.12 -14.80 -16.37
CA LYS A 5 -17.87 -13.56 -16.21
C LYS A 5 -16.89 -12.62 -15.52
N GLY A 6 -16.22 -11.78 -16.31
CA GLY A 6 -15.30 -10.78 -15.79
C GLY A 6 -15.96 -10.07 -14.60
N SER A 7 -15.24 -9.93 -13.49
CA SER A 7 -15.76 -9.43 -12.21
C SER A 7 -16.34 -8.00 -12.24
N GLY A 8 -16.44 -7.37 -13.42
CA GLY A 8 -16.78 -5.94 -13.58
C GLY A 8 -15.68 -4.99 -13.11
N LEU A 9 -14.61 -5.50 -12.50
CA LEU A 9 -13.53 -4.72 -11.89
C LEU A 9 -12.62 -4.03 -12.91
N GLY A 10 -12.52 -4.53 -14.15
CA GLY A 10 -11.56 -4.04 -15.13
C GLY A 10 -11.67 -2.54 -15.39
N LEU A 11 -12.89 -2.04 -15.62
CA LEU A 11 -13.10 -0.61 -15.90
C LEU A 11 -12.94 0.26 -14.64
N ALA A 12 -13.28 -0.28 -13.46
CA ALA A 12 -13.05 0.40 -12.18
C ALA A 12 -11.55 0.59 -11.90
N ILE A 13 -10.72 -0.41 -12.24
CA ILE A 13 -9.26 -0.34 -12.13
C ILE A 13 -8.72 0.69 -13.13
N VAL A 14 -9.14 0.66 -14.40
CA VAL A 14 -8.72 1.64 -15.41
C VAL A 14 -9.07 3.06 -14.97
N HIS A 15 -10.31 3.30 -14.53
CA HIS A 15 -10.72 4.61 -14.03
C HIS A 15 -9.86 5.07 -12.85
N SER A 16 -9.56 4.17 -11.90
CA SER A 16 -8.73 4.49 -10.73
C SER A 16 -7.29 4.84 -11.13
N ILE A 17 -6.69 4.09 -12.06
CA ILE A 17 -5.34 4.34 -12.57
C ILE A 17 -5.29 5.71 -13.25
N ILE A 18 -6.20 5.97 -14.20
CA ILE A 18 -6.21 7.22 -14.95
C ILE A 18 -6.41 8.42 -14.02
N ARG A 19 -7.28 8.30 -13.02
CA ARG A 19 -7.48 9.36 -12.03
C ARG A 19 -6.26 9.63 -11.17
N LYS A 20 -5.51 8.59 -10.77
CA LYS A 20 -4.23 8.73 -10.05
C LYS A 20 -3.16 9.44 -10.88
N HIS A 21 -3.22 9.30 -12.21
CA HIS A 21 -2.35 10.02 -13.16
C HIS A 21 -2.88 11.41 -13.55
N SER A 22 -3.89 11.94 -12.84
CA SER A 22 -4.54 13.21 -13.17
C SER A 22 -5.08 13.27 -14.60
N GLY A 23 -5.43 12.10 -15.15
CA GLY A 23 -6.02 11.95 -16.48
C GLY A 23 -7.54 11.85 -16.44
N ALA A 24 -8.12 11.64 -17.62
CA ALA A 24 -9.55 11.43 -17.82
C ALA A 24 -9.80 10.25 -18.78
N ILE A 25 -10.99 9.66 -18.69
CA ILE A 25 -11.45 8.60 -19.60
C ILE A 25 -12.82 8.98 -20.14
N ASP A 26 -13.02 8.76 -21.44
CA ASP A 26 -14.29 8.96 -22.15
C ASP A 26 -14.69 7.70 -22.92
N VAL A 27 -15.98 7.54 -23.21
CA VAL A 27 -16.52 6.36 -23.88
C VAL A 27 -17.59 6.73 -24.91
N GLU A 28 -17.40 6.25 -26.13
CA GLU A 28 -18.38 6.33 -27.21
C GLU A 28 -18.80 4.92 -27.61
N SER A 29 -20.10 4.65 -27.60
CA SER A 29 -20.64 3.34 -27.94
C SER A 29 -21.95 3.48 -28.71
N SER A 30 -22.14 2.66 -29.73
CA SER A 30 -23.41 2.56 -30.45
C SER A 30 -23.78 1.10 -30.72
N PRO A 31 -25.06 0.71 -30.62
CA PRO A 31 -25.48 -0.65 -30.93
C PRO A 31 -25.09 -1.04 -32.36
N GLY A 32 -24.34 -2.14 -32.50
CA GLY A 32 -23.85 -2.62 -33.79
C GLY A 32 -22.64 -1.86 -34.38
N GLY A 33 -22.23 -0.73 -33.78
CA GLY A 33 -21.09 0.08 -34.23
C GLY A 33 -19.80 -0.10 -33.41
N GLY A 34 -19.84 -0.91 -32.34
CA GLY A 34 -18.70 -1.12 -31.45
C GLY A 34 -18.62 -0.11 -30.30
N THR A 35 -17.49 -0.10 -29.60
CA THR A 35 -17.26 0.79 -28.45
C THR A 35 -15.81 1.26 -28.45
N THR A 36 -15.62 2.57 -28.28
CA THR A 36 -14.33 3.24 -28.23
C THR A 36 -14.16 3.86 -26.85
N PHE A 37 -13.03 3.58 -26.20
CA PHE A 37 -12.63 4.24 -24.97
C PHE A 37 -11.44 5.16 -25.27
N THR A 38 -11.53 6.42 -24.89
CA THR A 38 -10.48 7.42 -25.10
C THR A 38 -9.87 7.80 -23.75
N LEU A 39 -8.56 7.66 -23.62
CA LEU A 39 -7.84 7.93 -22.37
C LEU A 39 -6.96 9.17 -22.55
N TYR A 40 -7.17 10.18 -21.72
CA TYR A 40 -6.41 11.42 -21.71
C TYR A 40 -5.46 11.41 -20.51
N ILE A 41 -4.17 11.54 -20.75
CA ILE A 41 -3.15 11.62 -19.70
C ILE A 41 -2.36 12.91 -19.91
N PRO A 42 -2.14 13.72 -18.85
CA PRO A 42 -1.34 14.93 -18.97
C PRO A 42 0.06 14.61 -19.50
N ALA A 43 0.39 15.18 -20.66
CA ALA A 43 1.75 15.13 -21.17
C ALA A 43 2.64 16.01 -20.30
N ARG A 44 3.80 15.51 -19.89
CA ARG A 44 4.82 16.35 -19.25
C ARG A 44 5.50 17.21 -20.31
N SER A 45 5.31 18.52 -20.25
CA SER A 45 6.14 19.49 -20.96
C SER A 45 7.44 19.69 -20.19
N GLY A 46 8.28 18.65 -20.18
CA GLY A 46 9.60 18.70 -19.60
C GLY A 46 10.50 17.96 -20.54
N GLU A 47 11.51 18.68 -21.05
CA GLU A 47 12.69 18.17 -21.74
C GLU A 47 12.95 16.72 -21.33
N THR A 48 13.00 15.80 -22.29
CA THR A 48 13.54 14.46 -22.07
C THR A 48 14.83 14.66 -21.30
N ALA A 49 14.79 14.43 -19.98
CA ALA A 49 15.99 14.26 -19.22
C ALA A 49 16.66 13.10 -19.94
N ALA A 50 17.70 13.42 -20.71
CA ALA A 50 18.72 12.45 -21.01
C ALA A 50 18.92 11.70 -19.71
N VAL A 51 18.80 10.38 -19.75
CA VAL A 51 19.11 9.53 -18.60
C VAL A 51 20.60 9.74 -18.34
N SER A 52 20.94 10.81 -17.64
CA SER A 52 22.18 10.93 -16.91
C SER A 52 22.07 9.86 -15.82
N PRO A 53 23.06 8.96 -15.70
CA PRO A 53 23.10 7.96 -14.63
C PRO A 53 23.45 8.65 -13.30
N SER A 54 22.62 9.59 -12.90
CA SER A 54 22.73 10.39 -11.69
C SER A 54 21.33 10.77 -11.22
N SER A 55 20.41 9.81 -11.20
CA SER A 55 19.57 9.78 -10.01
C SER A 55 20.53 9.47 -8.86
N PRO A 56 20.53 10.17 -7.72
CA PRO A 56 20.97 9.48 -6.53
C PRO A 56 20.15 8.19 -6.55
N ALA A 57 20.83 7.04 -6.49
CA ALA A 57 20.15 5.85 -6.05
C ALA A 57 19.30 6.27 -4.85
N LEU A 58 18.13 5.69 -4.67
CA LEU A 58 17.53 5.70 -3.34
C LEU A 58 18.58 5.04 -2.45
N THR A 59 19.49 5.85 -1.91
CA THR A 59 20.37 5.50 -0.85
C THR A 59 19.40 5.35 0.29
N VAL A 60 18.88 4.12 0.43
CA VAL A 60 18.51 3.62 1.74
C VAL A 60 19.68 4.06 2.61
N PRO A 61 19.47 4.94 3.60
CA PRO A 61 20.53 5.26 4.52
C PRO A 61 21.05 3.91 5.02
N GLN A 62 22.25 3.52 4.58
CA GLN A 62 23.06 2.54 5.31
C GLN A 62 23.56 3.29 6.53
N ASP A 63 22.62 3.74 7.34
CA ASP A 63 22.91 4.03 8.70
C ASP A 63 22.78 2.67 9.37
N ASP A 64 23.93 2.06 9.69
CA ASP A 64 24.03 0.87 10.54
C ASP A 64 23.48 1.13 11.97
N THR A 65 22.87 2.30 12.18
CA THR A 65 21.92 2.56 13.24
C THR A 65 20.74 1.62 13.06
N VAL A 66 20.84 0.45 13.69
CA VAL A 66 19.73 -0.46 14.00
C VAL A 66 18.48 0.39 14.18
N SER A 67 17.48 0.19 13.32
CA SER A 67 16.23 0.92 13.37
C SER A 67 15.46 0.52 14.64
N SER A 68 15.88 1.10 15.76
CA SER A 68 15.31 0.83 17.08
C SER A 68 13.97 1.56 17.17
N GLY A 69 12.92 0.83 16.82
CA GLY A 69 11.56 1.35 16.82
C GLY A 69 10.57 0.23 17.01
N LEU A 70 9.48 0.56 17.70
CA LEU A 70 8.31 -0.31 17.81
C LEU A 70 7.31 0.08 16.73
N VAL A 71 6.89 -0.89 15.92
CA VAL A 71 5.88 -0.72 14.88
C VAL A 71 4.61 -1.47 15.29
N LEU A 72 3.47 -0.77 15.27
CA LEU A 72 2.15 -1.38 15.47
C LEU A 72 1.52 -1.62 14.09
N VAL A 73 1.27 -2.88 13.75
CA VAL A 73 0.62 -3.32 12.52
C VAL A 73 -0.81 -3.74 12.83
N MET A 74 -1.77 -3.21 12.08
CA MET A 74 -3.17 -3.60 12.17
C MET A 74 -3.70 -3.95 10.78
N ASP A 75 -4.18 -5.18 10.66
CA ASP A 75 -4.88 -5.70 9.49
C ASP A 75 -5.84 -6.79 9.96
N ASP A 76 -7.06 -6.85 9.42
CA ASP A 76 -8.06 -7.84 9.79
C ASP A 76 -7.77 -9.24 9.20
N GLU A 77 -6.89 -9.32 8.21
CA GLU A 77 -6.40 -10.57 7.66
C GLU A 77 -5.08 -11.00 8.32
N ALA A 78 -5.13 -12.14 9.04
CA ALA A 78 -3.97 -12.68 9.76
C ALA A 78 -2.73 -12.89 8.85
N MET A 79 -2.94 -13.37 7.62
CA MET A 79 -1.85 -13.59 6.66
C MET A 79 -1.11 -12.28 6.32
N VAL A 80 -1.84 -11.17 6.21
CA VAL A 80 -1.25 -9.86 5.89
C VAL A 80 -0.44 -9.35 7.07
N CYS A 81 -0.97 -9.46 8.30
CA CYS A 81 -0.23 -9.17 9.52
C CYS A 81 1.08 -9.98 9.60
N ASP A 82 1.02 -11.29 9.38
CA ASP A 82 2.19 -12.18 9.48
C ASP A 82 3.29 -11.80 8.48
N VAL A 83 2.93 -11.53 7.23
CA VAL A 83 3.89 -11.13 6.19
C VAL A 83 4.51 -9.78 6.52
N ALA A 84 3.70 -8.78 6.89
CA ALA A 84 4.19 -7.45 7.24
C ALA A 84 5.07 -7.49 8.50
N GLY A 85 4.65 -8.23 9.53
CA GLY A 85 5.39 -8.40 10.77
C GLY A 85 6.74 -9.05 10.53
N SER A 86 6.78 -10.15 9.77
CA SER A 86 8.03 -10.81 9.42
C SER A 86 8.98 -9.85 8.69
N MET A 87 8.50 -9.09 7.70
CA MET A 87 9.34 -8.14 6.96
C MET A 87 9.93 -7.05 7.88
N LEU A 88 9.13 -6.51 8.79
CA LEU A 88 9.56 -5.45 9.71
C LEU A 88 10.55 -5.97 10.77
N GLU A 89 10.34 -7.18 11.29
CA GLU A 89 11.30 -7.84 12.19
C GLU A 89 12.64 -8.07 11.49
N HIS A 90 12.64 -8.51 10.23
CA HIS A 90 13.87 -8.67 9.43
C HIS A 90 14.60 -7.34 9.19
N LEU A 91 13.89 -6.21 9.24
CA LEU A 91 14.47 -4.86 9.13
C LEU A 91 14.97 -4.31 10.49
N GLY A 92 14.79 -5.05 11.59
CA GLY A 92 15.30 -4.72 12.92
C GLY A 92 14.30 -4.01 13.85
N TYR A 93 13.03 -3.93 13.46
CA TYR A 93 11.97 -3.35 14.29
C TYR A 93 11.39 -4.36 15.29
N GLU A 94 10.95 -3.86 16.44
CA GLU A 94 10.01 -4.60 17.29
C GLU A 94 8.61 -4.42 16.71
N VAL A 95 7.81 -5.48 16.62
CA VAL A 95 6.49 -5.43 15.99
C VAL A 95 5.39 -5.89 16.96
N LEU A 96 4.32 -5.11 17.06
CA LEU A 96 3.05 -5.51 17.66
C LEU A 96 2.02 -5.67 16.56
N MET A 97 1.37 -6.83 16.51
CA MET A 97 0.33 -7.13 15.52
C MET A 97 -1.02 -7.23 16.23
N VAL A 98 -2.05 -6.61 15.63
CA VAL A 98 -3.44 -6.70 16.11
C VAL A 98 -4.40 -6.86 14.94
N GLY A 99 -5.41 -7.70 15.11
CA GLY A 99 -6.45 -7.92 14.09
C GLY A 99 -7.63 -6.96 14.14
N ASP A 100 -7.66 -6.06 15.14
CA ASP A 100 -8.79 -5.16 15.40
C ASP A 100 -8.33 -3.71 15.57
N GLY A 101 -9.04 -2.80 14.93
CA GLY A 101 -8.76 -1.36 14.99
C GLY A 101 -8.97 -0.77 16.37
N GLY A 102 -9.95 -1.25 17.13
CA GLY A 102 -10.17 -0.83 18.52
C GLY A 102 -8.95 -1.13 19.38
N GLN A 103 -8.44 -2.36 19.31
CA GLN A 103 -7.21 -2.76 19.99
C GLN A 103 -6.00 -1.92 19.56
N ALA A 104 -5.84 -1.64 18.27
CA ALA A 104 -4.75 -0.80 17.77
C ALA A 104 -4.77 0.59 18.40
N ILE A 105 -5.93 1.23 18.42
CA ILE A 105 -6.12 2.56 19.00
C ILE A 105 -5.84 2.55 20.51
N ASP A 106 -6.29 1.53 21.23
CA ASP A 106 -6.07 1.42 22.68
C ASP A 106 -4.60 1.21 23.03
N ILE A 107 -3.87 0.40 22.25
CA ILE A 107 -2.42 0.25 22.39
C ILE A 107 -1.72 1.58 22.09
N TYR A 108 -2.08 2.25 21.00
CA TYR A 108 -1.50 3.52 20.59
C TYR A 108 -1.68 4.62 21.65
N ARG A 109 -2.91 4.81 22.15
CA ARG A 109 -3.21 5.79 23.20
C ARG A 109 -2.45 5.52 24.49
N ARG A 110 -2.38 4.26 24.94
CA ARG A 110 -1.62 3.89 26.15
C ARG A 110 -0.15 4.26 26.02
N ARG A 111 0.48 3.95 24.88
CA ARG A 111 1.89 4.27 24.63
C ARG A 111 2.13 5.79 24.52
N LEU A 112 1.22 6.54 23.91
CA LEU A 112 1.28 8.01 23.87
C LEU A 112 1.17 8.66 25.25
N SER A 113 0.38 8.08 26.14
CA SER A 113 0.20 8.58 27.52
C SER A 113 1.36 8.24 28.47
N GLY A 114 2.38 7.53 28.01
CA GLY A 114 3.53 7.12 28.84
C GLY A 114 3.24 5.97 29.82
N ALA A 115 2.12 5.27 29.67
CA ALA A 115 1.79 4.14 30.53
C ALA A 115 2.75 2.95 30.28
N PRO A 116 3.25 2.27 31.33
CA PRO A 116 4.24 1.20 31.18
C PRO A 116 3.67 0.01 30.40
N HIS A 117 4.57 -0.63 29.64
CA HIS A 117 4.32 -1.83 28.85
C HIS A 117 3.99 -3.01 29.77
N LEU A 118 2.76 -3.54 29.69
CA LEU A 118 2.51 -4.93 30.08
C LEU A 118 3.00 -5.81 28.93
N ASP A 119 4.06 -6.55 29.20
CA ASP A 119 4.56 -7.65 28.39
C ASP A 119 3.42 -8.65 28.16
N GLN A 120 2.96 -8.78 26.91
CA GLN A 120 1.97 -9.77 26.50
C GLN A 120 2.66 -10.98 25.82
N ARG A 121 3.85 -11.39 26.29
CA ARG A 121 4.50 -12.66 25.92
C ARG A 121 3.84 -13.92 26.50
N GLN A 122 2.55 -13.87 26.79
CA GLN A 122 1.68 -15.02 27.05
C GLN A 122 0.33 -14.57 26.47
N ASP A 123 -0.07 -14.99 25.27
CA ASP A 123 -0.61 -16.32 25.03
C ASP A 123 -0.43 -16.71 23.56
N ARG A 124 0.49 -17.64 23.33
CA ARG A 124 0.55 -18.43 22.11
C ARG A 124 -0.28 -19.70 22.36
N PHE A 125 -1.44 -19.79 21.73
CA PHE A 125 -2.07 -21.06 21.38
C PHE A 125 -2.29 -21.08 19.87
#